data_AF-A0A6A4H7N8-F1
#
_entry.id   AF-A0A6A4H7N8-F1
#
_cell.length_a   1.000
_cell.length_b   1.000
_cell.length_c   1.000
_cell.angle_alpha   90.00
_cell.angle_beta   90.00
_cell.angle_gamma   90.00
#
_symmetry.space_group_name_H-M   'P 1'
#
loop_
_entity.id
_entity.type
_entity.pdbx_description
1 polymer ?
#
loop_
_entity_poly.entity_id
_entity_poly.type
_entity_poly.pdbx_seq_one_letter_code
_entity_poly.pdbx_strand_id
1 'polypeptide(L)'
;MPSGQLELPPKAPKILKLVLEKEDLLDESEKMFYVLFNGIDHSHGVFTTYRTNSKAPGIEEHIKGHKNAVFKGFHTFDIAQNHYQEAEDTGILELLHYNAGPETLYIMIQGVKPGVGLLMKEGLLWRGGIAMSAVGTAAQGHAVFNWWQNNGKVRYLLPRCPFA
;
A
#
# COMPACT_ATOMS: atom_id res chain seq x y z
N MET A 1 -63.64 -42.24 46.79
CA MET A 1 -62.35 -42.15 46.11
C MET A 1 -62.30 -40.87 45.30
N PRO A 2 -61.67 -39.79 45.78
CA PRO A 2 -61.36 -38.63 44.94
C PRO A 2 -59.92 -38.71 44.42
N SER A 3 -59.79 -38.59 43.10
CA SER A 3 -58.54 -38.59 42.34
C SER A 3 -57.67 -37.39 42.69
N GLY A 4 -56.41 -37.63 43.05
CA GLY A 4 -55.39 -36.60 43.22
C GLY A 4 -54.87 -36.13 41.85
N GLN A 5 -54.96 -34.84 41.58
CA GLN A 5 -54.39 -34.19 40.40
C GLN A 5 -53.10 -33.48 40.83
N LEU A 6 -51.97 -33.97 40.33
CA LEU A 6 -50.63 -33.43 40.58
C LEU A 6 -50.38 -32.29 39.57
N GLU A 7 -50.40 -31.03 40.02
CA GLU A 7 -50.03 -29.89 39.17
C GLU A 7 -48.50 -29.77 39.06
N LEU A 8 -48.01 -29.69 37.82
CA LEU A 8 -46.60 -29.42 37.49
C LEU A 8 -46.32 -27.90 37.53
N PRO A 9 -45.10 -27.47 37.90
CA PRO A 9 -44.76 -26.06 38.04
C PRO A 9 -44.68 -25.32 36.69
N PRO A 10 -44.78 -23.97 36.70
CA PRO A 10 -44.90 -23.17 35.49
C PRO A 10 -43.63 -23.20 34.64
N LYS A 11 -43.82 -23.27 33.32
CA LYS A 11 -42.77 -23.20 32.30
C LYS A 11 -42.01 -21.88 32.42
N ALA A 12 -40.72 -21.96 32.70
CA ALA A 12 -39.82 -20.80 32.67
C ALA A 12 -39.87 -20.08 31.30
N PRO A 13 -39.74 -18.74 31.27
CA PRO A 13 -39.69 -17.99 30.02
C PRO A 13 -38.40 -18.32 29.26
N LYS A 14 -38.54 -18.63 27.96
CA LYS A 14 -37.41 -18.78 27.05
C LYS A 14 -36.71 -17.43 26.89
N ILE A 15 -35.59 -17.26 27.57
CA ILE A 15 -34.67 -16.15 27.37
C ILE A 15 -34.02 -16.29 25.98
N LEU A 16 -34.19 -15.23 25.21
CA LEU A 16 -33.47 -14.77 24.01
C LEU A 16 -32.22 -15.57 23.63
N LYS A 17 -32.22 -16.09 22.40
CA LYS A 17 -31.02 -16.08 21.56
C LYS A 17 -31.29 -15.12 20.42
N LEU A 18 -31.05 -13.84 20.69
CA LEU A 18 -30.87 -12.82 19.67
C LEU A 18 -29.77 -13.39 18.75
N VAL A 19 -30.15 -13.81 17.55
CA VAL A 19 -29.19 -14.07 16.48
C VAL A 19 -28.64 -12.70 16.13
N LEU A 20 -27.57 -12.31 16.82
CA LEU A 20 -26.68 -11.29 16.33
C LEU A 20 -26.12 -11.87 15.03
N GLU A 21 -26.68 -11.40 13.92
CA GLU A 21 -26.16 -11.69 12.60
C GLU A 21 -24.67 -11.39 12.65
N LYS A 22 -23.87 -12.39 12.27
CA LYS A 22 -22.42 -12.26 12.12
C LYS A 22 -22.17 -11.23 11.02
N GLU A 23 -22.13 -9.95 11.38
CA GLU A 23 -21.37 -8.99 10.61
C GLU A 23 -19.91 -9.46 10.64
N ASP A 24 -19.38 -9.62 9.44
CA ASP A 24 -18.04 -10.06 9.10
C ASP A 24 -16.99 -9.64 10.14
N LEU A 25 -16.66 -10.56 11.04
CA LEU A 25 -15.37 -10.60 11.71
C LEU A 25 -14.34 -10.99 10.64
N LEU A 26 -14.09 -10.09 9.69
CA LEU A 26 -12.76 -9.99 9.10
C LEU A 26 -11.84 -9.78 10.29
N ASP A 27 -10.99 -10.76 10.56
CA ASP A 27 -9.96 -10.65 11.55
C ASP A 27 -9.24 -9.31 11.31
N GLU A 28 -9.37 -8.35 12.23
CA GLU A 28 -8.73 -7.04 12.09
C GLU A 28 -7.20 -7.21 11.97
N SER A 29 -6.66 -8.41 12.28
CA SER A 29 -5.27 -8.79 12.02
C SER A 29 -4.90 -8.91 10.52
N GLU A 30 -5.86 -9.10 9.62
CA GLU A 30 -5.63 -9.19 8.16
C GLU A 30 -5.97 -7.89 7.41
N LYS A 31 -6.42 -6.86 8.13
CA LYS A 31 -6.79 -5.59 7.53
C LYS A 31 -5.55 -4.86 7.00
N MET A 32 -5.58 -4.56 5.71
CA MET A 32 -4.50 -3.88 5.01
C MET A 32 -5.00 -2.56 4.42
N PHE A 33 -4.15 -1.55 4.50
CA PHE A 33 -4.30 -0.26 3.86
C PHE A 33 -3.34 -0.18 2.69
N TYR A 34 -3.77 0.36 1.58
CA TYR A 34 -3.01 0.33 0.34
C TYR A 34 -2.63 1.73 -0.09
N VAL A 35 -1.38 1.91 -0.48
CA VAL A 35 -0.95 3.11 -1.20
C VAL A 35 -0.82 2.75 -2.66
N LEU A 36 -1.57 3.44 -3.51
CA LEU A 36 -1.42 3.46 -4.95
C LEU A 36 -0.54 4.64 -5.32
N PHE A 37 0.62 4.37 -5.91
CA PHE A 37 1.57 5.39 -6.37
C PHE A 37 1.37 5.70 -7.86
N ASN A 38 0.94 4.72 -8.65
CA ASN A 38 0.60 4.90 -10.06
C ASN A 38 -0.41 3.83 -10.50
N GLY A 39 -1.61 4.26 -10.87
CA GLY A 39 -2.67 3.44 -11.42
C GLY A 39 -3.07 3.88 -12.83
N ILE A 40 -4.24 3.42 -13.27
CA ILE A 40 -4.87 3.87 -14.52
C ILE A 40 -5.02 5.40 -14.49
N ASP A 41 -4.74 6.05 -15.63
CA ASP A 41 -4.76 7.50 -15.81
C ASP A 41 -3.93 8.26 -14.77
N HIS A 42 -2.83 7.65 -14.32
CA HIS A 42 -1.94 8.19 -13.28
C HIS A 42 -2.63 8.42 -11.93
N SER A 43 -3.73 7.73 -11.66
CA SER A 43 -4.37 7.78 -10.35
C SER A 43 -3.44 7.32 -9.22
N HIS A 44 -3.53 7.98 -8.08
CA HIS A 44 -2.76 7.68 -6.88
C HIS A 44 -3.59 8.01 -5.63
N GLY A 45 -3.21 7.45 -4.49
CA GLY A 45 -3.90 7.71 -3.23
C GLY A 45 -3.73 6.60 -2.19
N VAL A 46 -4.39 6.80 -1.06
CA VAL A 46 -4.47 5.82 0.04
C VAL A 46 -5.86 5.22 0.07
N PHE A 47 -5.92 3.89 0.18
CA PHE A 47 -7.15 3.10 0.11
C PHE A 47 -7.26 2.17 1.30
N THR A 48 -8.47 1.98 1.79
CA THR A 48 -8.74 1.13 2.96
C THR A 48 -9.01 -0.33 2.61
N THR A 49 -9.19 -0.65 1.32
CA THR A 49 -9.50 -2.00 0.84
C THR A 49 -8.87 -2.29 -0.50
N TYR A 50 -8.62 -3.58 -0.77
CA TYR A 50 -8.18 -4.01 -2.10
C TYR A 50 -9.33 -3.99 -3.11
N ARG A 51 -10.45 -4.62 -2.77
CA ARG A 51 -11.65 -4.69 -3.61
C ARG A 51 -12.62 -3.57 -3.25
N THR A 52 -13.37 -3.12 -4.24
CA THR A 52 -14.53 -2.26 -4.00
C THR A 52 -15.62 -3.04 -3.29
N ASN A 53 -16.28 -2.35 -2.35
CA ASN A 53 -17.44 -2.86 -1.65
C ASN A 53 -18.54 -1.78 -1.62
N SER A 54 -19.66 -2.08 -0.95
CA SER A 54 -20.80 -1.16 -0.85
C SER A 54 -20.50 0.14 -0.09
N LYS A 55 -19.40 0.21 0.68
CA LYS A 55 -19.03 1.36 1.51
C LYS A 55 -17.97 2.25 0.86
N ALA A 56 -17.02 1.68 0.11
CA ALA A 56 -15.92 2.42 -0.49
C ALA A 56 -15.31 1.72 -1.73
N PRO A 57 -14.77 2.49 -2.69
CA PRO A 57 -13.95 1.95 -3.77
C PRO A 57 -12.63 1.39 -3.24
N GLY A 58 -12.19 0.26 -3.80
CA GLY A 58 -10.90 -0.37 -3.52
C GLY A 58 -9.89 -0.12 -4.63
N ILE A 59 -8.61 -0.43 -4.39
CA ILE A 59 -7.56 -0.20 -5.39
C ILE A 59 -7.76 -0.99 -6.68
N GLU A 60 -8.49 -2.11 -6.65
CA GLU A 60 -8.65 -3.02 -7.79
C GLU A 60 -9.15 -2.29 -9.05
N GLU A 61 -10.08 -1.34 -8.89
CA GLU A 61 -10.62 -0.55 -10.00
C GLU A 61 -9.55 0.31 -10.69
N HIS A 62 -8.51 0.70 -9.96
CA HIS A 62 -7.43 1.56 -10.44
C HIS A 62 -6.25 0.78 -11.03
N ILE A 63 -6.19 -0.54 -10.85
CA ILE A 63 -5.04 -1.36 -11.27
C ILE A 63 -5.41 -2.49 -12.24
N LYS A 64 -6.71 -2.81 -12.36
CA LYS A 64 -7.16 -3.93 -13.19
C LYS A 64 -6.81 -3.72 -14.66
N GLY A 65 -6.00 -4.62 -15.21
CA GLY A 65 -5.53 -4.54 -16.59
C GLY A 65 -4.35 -3.59 -16.80
N HIS A 66 -3.91 -2.87 -15.77
CA HIS A 66 -2.77 -1.95 -15.84
C HIS A 66 -1.48 -2.65 -15.37
N LYS A 67 -0.69 -3.14 -16.33
CA LYS A 67 0.53 -3.93 -16.06
C LYS A 67 1.61 -3.17 -15.28
N ASN A 68 1.60 -1.85 -15.35
CA ASN A 68 2.59 -0.98 -14.73
C ASN A 68 2.09 -0.35 -13.41
N ALA A 69 1.01 -0.90 -12.84
CA ALA A 69 0.49 -0.41 -11.57
C ALA A 69 1.54 -0.54 -10.45
N VAL A 70 1.69 0.52 -9.67
CA VAL A 70 2.64 0.58 -8.55
C VAL A 70 1.85 0.81 -7.27
N PHE A 71 1.75 -0.21 -6.43
CA PHE A 71 1.04 -0.13 -5.15
C PHE A 71 1.66 -1.03 -4.08
N LYS A 72 1.36 -0.75 -2.81
CA LYS A 72 1.79 -1.54 -1.66
C LYS A 72 0.75 -1.53 -0.54
N GLY A 73 0.57 -2.69 0.12
CA GLY A 73 -0.21 -2.82 1.36
C GLY A 73 0.61 -2.58 2.63
N PHE A 74 -0.05 -2.04 3.65
CA PHE A 74 0.47 -1.69 4.97
C PHE A 74 -0.55 -2.08 6.04
N HIS A 75 -0.07 -2.42 7.25
CA HIS A 75 -0.94 -2.91 8.33
C HIS A 75 -1.73 -1.81 9.04
N THR A 76 -1.32 -0.54 8.92
CA THR A 76 -2.02 0.59 9.54
C THR A 76 -2.21 1.72 8.55
N PHE A 77 -3.31 2.46 8.73
CA PHE A 77 -3.63 3.63 7.92
C PHE A 77 -2.55 4.70 8.04
N ASP A 78 -2.06 4.95 9.25
CA ASP A 78 -1.03 5.96 9.51
C ASP A 78 0.27 5.65 8.78
N ILE A 79 0.69 4.38 8.73
CA ILE A 79 1.87 3.99 7.95
C ILE A 79 1.60 4.23 6.46
N ALA A 80 0.47 3.80 5.92
CA ALA A 80 0.13 4.04 4.51
C ALA A 80 0.11 5.54 4.18
N GLN A 81 -0.55 6.36 4.98
CA GLN A 81 -0.63 7.81 4.81
C GLN A 81 0.75 8.47 4.88
N ASN A 82 1.59 8.07 5.84
CA ASN A 82 2.95 8.58 5.95
C ASN A 82 3.80 8.25 4.72
N HIS A 83 3.67 7.03 4.18
CA HIS A 83 4.38 6.62 2.96
C HIS A 83 3.87 7.38 1.73
N TYR A 84 2.57 7.60 1.64
CA TYR A 84 1.98 8.41 0.58
C TYR A 84 2.49 9.86 0.64
N GLN A 85 2.43 10.50 1.82
CA GLN A 85 2.91 11.86 2.01
C GLN A 85 4.41 11.98 1.71
N GLU A 86 5.23 11.03 2.15
CA GLU A 86 6.66 11.02 1.83
C GLU A 86 6.91 10.96 0.31
N ALA A 87 6.09 10.22 -0.44
CA ALA A 87 6.20 10.14 -1.89
C ALA A 87 5.75 11.43 -2.60
N GLU A 88 4.69 12.08 -2.09
CA GLU A 88 4.22 13.38 -2.57
C GLU A 88 5.26 14.47 -2.29
N ASP A 89 5.74 14.58 -1.06
CA ASP A 89 6.72 15.59 -0.63
C ASP A 89 8.05 15.50 -1.38
N THR A 90 8.40 14.30 -1.85
CA THR A 90 9.67 14.04 -2.57
C THR A 90 9.54 14.12 -4.09
N GLY A 91 8.33 14.34 -4.62
CA GLY A 91 8.09 14.46 -6.06
C GLY A 91 8.13 13.13 -6.82
N ILE A 92 8.03 12.00 -6.09
CA ILE A 92 8.16 10.66 -6.69
C ILE A 92 6.90 10.27 -7.46
N LEU A 93 5.74 10.79 -7.07
CA LEU A 93 4.48 10.54 -7.79
C LEU A 93 4.55 11.11 -9.20
N GLU A 94 4.99 12.35 -9.34
CA GLU A 94 5.19 13.03 -10.62
C GLU A 94 6.19 12.31 -11.50
N LEU A 95 7.26 11.79 -10.90
CA LEU A 95 8.28 11.01 -11.61
C LEU A 95 7.71 9.68 -12.14
N LEU A 96 6.80 9.04 -11.42
CA LEU A 96 6.11 7.82 -11.85
C LEU A 96 5.03 8.09 -12.91
N HIS A 97 4.43 9.27 -12.89
CA HIS A 97 3.41 9.68 -13.87
C HIS A 97 4.02 10.15 -15.19
N TYR A 98 5.32 10.43 -15.20
CA TYR A 98 6.03 10.70 -16.45
C TYR A 98 5.95 9.46 -17.36
N ASN A 99 5.48 9.66 -18.60
CA ASN A 99 5.42 8.59 -19.60
C ASN A 99 6.83 8.15 -20.01
N ALA A 100 7.39 7.26 -19.20
CA ALA A 100 8.69 6.66 -19.41
C ALA A 100 8.63 5.73 -20.63
N GLY A 101 9.24 6.17 -21.72
CA GLY A 101 9.55 5.28 -22.85
C GLY A 101 10.51 4.17 -22.43
N PRO A 102 10.69 3.12 -23.25
CA PRO A 102 11.53 1.96 -22.93
C PRO A 102 13.01 2.30 -22.67
N GLU A 103 13.46 3.49 -23.08
CA GLU A 103 14.82 4.00 -22.86
C GLU A 103 14.94 4.90 -21.61
N THR A 104 13.86 5.04 -20.84
CA THR A 104 13.86 5.86 -19.62
C THR A 104 14.51 5.09 -18.49
N LEU A 105 15.59 5.65 -17.96
CA LEU A 105 16.28 5.19 -16.78
C LEU A 105 15.86 6.04 -15.61
N TYR A 106 15.65 5.40 -14.46
CA TYR A 106 15.55 6.11 -13.20
C TYR A 106 16.87 5.96 -12.45
N ILE A 107 17.43 7.08 -12.00
CA ILE A 107 18.64 7.14 -11.20
C ILE A 107 18.27 7.69 -9.82
N MET A 108 18.33 6.83 -8.81
CA MET A 108 18.04 7.17 -7.43
C MET A 108 19.32 7.64 -6.75
N ILE A 109 19.36 8.91 -6.36
CA ILE A 109 20.49 9.51 -5.65
C ILE A 109 20.25 9.57 -4.14
N GLN A 110 18.99 9.53 -3.70
CA GLN A 110 18.63 9.37 -2.29
C GLN A 110 17.55 8.31 -2.15
N GLY A 111 17.80 7.28 -1.34
CA GLY A 111 16.88 6.16 -1.13
C GLY A 111 17.47 5.11 -0.20
N VAL A 112 16.74 4.02 0.05
CA VAL A 112 17.25 2.92 0.89
C VAL A 112 18.30 2.10 0.13
N LYS A 113 18.12 1.94 -1.18
CA LYS A 113 19.09 1.33 -2.10
C LYS A 113 19.27 2.23 -3.33
N PRO A 114 19.96 3.39 -3.20
CA PRO A 114 20.28 4.26 -4.33
C PRO A 114 20.99 3.48 -5.45
N GLY A 115 20.69 3.80 -6.70
CA GLY A 115 21.19 3.07 -7.87
C GLY A 115 20.44 3.42 -9.15
N VAL A 116 20.56 2.58 -10.16
CA VAL A 116 19.86 2.69 -11.44
C VAL A 116 18.91 1.51 -11.56
N GLY A 117 17.63 1.73 -11.85
CA GLY A 117 16.67 0.62 -11.98
C GLY A 117 15.21 0.98 -11.65
N LEU A 118 14.47 -0.01 -11.15
CA LEU A 118 13.05 0.14 -10.82
C LEU A 118 12.86 1.02 -9.57
N LEU A 119 12.29 2.20 -9.80
CA LEU A 119 12.17 3.30 -8.83
C LEU A 119 11.64 2.87 -7.45
N MET A 120 10.39 2.41 -7.40
CA MET A 120 9.68 2.21 -6.11
C MET A 120 10.03 0.91 -5.39
N LYS A 121 10.05 -0.21 -6.12
CA LYS A 121 10.14 -1.55 -5.51
C LYS A 121 11.56 -1.91 -5.08
N GLU A 122 12.56 -1.51 -5.85
CA GLU A 122 13.94 -1.99 -5.67
C GLU A 122 14.87 -0.91 -5.10
N GLY A 123 14.77 0.32 -5.61
CA GLY A 123 15.64 1.40 -5.18
C GLY A 123 15.14 2.17 -3.95
N LEU A 124 13.90 2.64 -4.00
CA LEU A 124 13.30 3.39 -2.91
C LEU A 124 12.79 2.49 -1.77
N LEU A 125 12.54 1.21 -2.03
CA LEU A 125 11.87 0.30 -1.09
C LEU A 125 10.59 0.94 -0.51
N TRP A 126 9.81 1.59 -1.36
CA TRP A 126 8.55 2.26 -1.02
C TRP A 126 8.68 3.48 -0.10
N ARG A 127 9.88 4.03 0.04
CA ARG A 127 10.12 5.30 0.73
C ARG A 127 10.08 6.45 -0.27
N GLY A 128 9.84 7.66 0.24
CA GLY A 128 10.24 8.84 -0.53
C GLY A 128 11.76 8.89 -0.70
N GLY A 129 12.21 9.67 -1.67
CA GLY A 129 13.62 9.81 -1.97
C GLY A 129 13.84 10.75 -3.14
N ILE A 130 15.10 10.94 -3.50
CA ILE A 130 15.44 11.78 -4.64
C ILE A 130 15.86 10.86 -5.76
N ALA A 131 15.12 10.94 -6.85
CA ALA A 131 15.41 10.23 -8.08
C ALA A 131 15.19 11.17 -9.26
N MET A 132 15.80 10.80 -10.38
CA MET A 132 15.64 11.52 -11.62
C MET A 132 15.48 10.55 -12.78
N SER A 133 14.78 10.99 -13.82
CA SER A 133 14.69 10.26 -15.07
C SER A 133 15.71 10.77 -16.07
N ALA A 134 16.24 9.88 -16.89
CA ALA A 134 17.11 10.20 -18.01
C ALA A 134 16.84 9.24 -19.17
N VAL A 135 17.04 9.68 -20.40
CA VAL A 135 16.98 8.79 -21.57
C VAL A 135 18.37 8.26 -21.86
N GLY A 136 18.50 6.94 -22.00
CA GLY A 136 19.77 6.32 -22.39
C GLY A 136 19.88 4.84 -22.06
N THR A 137 21.10 4.35 -22.11
CA THR A 137 21.44 2.96 -21.77
C THR A 137 21.72 2.77 -20.29
N ALA A 138 21.43 1.59 -19.74
CA ALA A 138 21.76 1.25 -18.36
C ALA A 138 23.24 1.53 -18.01
N ALA A 139 24.17 1.29 -18.96
CA ALA A 139 25.59 1.59 -18.79
C ALA A 139 25.86 3.09 -18.56
N GLN A 140 25.20 3.97 -19.32
CA GLN A 140 25.30 5.43 -19.12
C GLN A 140 24.71 5.83 -17.77
N GLY A 141 23.55 5.27 -17.39
CA GLY A 141 22.95 5.50 -16.08
C GLY A 141 23.91 5.12 -14.94
N HIS A 142 24.55 3.95 -15.03
CA HIS A 142 25.52 3.50 -14.04
C HIS A 142 26.76 4.38 -13.98
N ALA A 143 27.27 4.84 -15.13
CA ALA A 143 28.40 5.77 -15.17
C ALA A 143 28.07 7.08 -14.44
N VAL A 144 26.88 7.64 -14.68
CA VAL A 144 26.39 8.86 -14.02
C VAL A 144 26.21 8.64 -12.52
N PHE A 145 25.57 7.54 -12.12
CA PHE A 145 25.39 7.20 -10.71
C PHE A 145 26.74 7.05 -9.98
N ASN A 146 27.69 6.31 -10.56
CA ASN A 146 29.02 6.12 -9.98
C ASN A 146 29.76 7.45 -9.86
N TRP A 147 29.64 8.34 -10.85
CA TRP A 147 30.19 9.69 -10.77
C TRP A 147 29.61 10.46 -9.58
N TRP A 148 28.29 10.46 -9.39
CA TRP A 148 27.65 11.08 -8.23
C TRP A 148 28.07 10.45 -6.90
N GLN A 149 28.17 9.12 -6.84
CA GLN A 149 28.60 8.40 -5.66
C GLN A 149 30.01 8.80 -5.25
N ASN A 150 30.95 8.81 -6.20
CA ASN A 150 32.35 9.20 -5.98
C ASN A 150 32.50 10.68 -5.57
N ASN A 151 31.52 11.52 -5.89
CA ASN A 151 31.48 12.93 -5.51
C ASN A 151 30.61 13.21 -4.27
N GLY A 152 30.22 12.18 -3.52
CA GLY A 152 29.45 12.32 -2.28
C GLY A 152 28.03 12.87 -2.48
N LYS A 153 27.45 12.73 -3.68
CA LYS A 153 26.09 13.19 -4.00
C LYS A 153 25.01 12.15 -3.73
N VAL A 154 25.41 10.90 -3.42
CA VAL A 154 24.48 9.80 -3.13
C VAL A 154 24.26 9.69 -1.62
N ARG A 155 23.00 9.62 -1.20
CA ARG A 155 22.59 9.52 0.21
C ARG A 155 21.75 8.27 0.47
N TYR A 156 22.17 7.49 1.47
CA TYR A 156 21.41 6.33 1.93
C TYR A 156 20.41 6.73 3.01
N LEU A 157 19.18 6.27 2.88
CA LEU A 157 18.15 6.37 3.92
C LEU A 157 18.15 5.11 4.78
N LEU A 158 17.96 5.29 6.09
CA LEU A 158 17.80 4.16 6.98
C LEU A 158 16.46 3.45 6.68
N PRO A 159 16.45 2.11 6.62
CA PRO A 159 15.20 1.35 6.58
C PRO A 159 14.33 1.74 7.78
N ARG A 160 13.04 2.02 7.55
CA ARG A 160 12.09 2.10 8.67
C ARG A 160 11.80 0.68 9.13
N CYS A 161 11.77 0.47 10.44
CA CYS A 161 11.35 -0.80 11.00
C CYS A 161 9.95 -1.14 10.47
N PRO A 162 9.70 -2.33 9.93
CA PRO A 162 8.40 -2.70 9.38
C PRO A 162 7.27 -2.84 10.42
N PHE A 163 7.56 -2.55 11.70
CA PHE A 163 6.69 -2.78 12.86
C PHE A 163 6.62 -1.61 13.85
N ALA A 164 7.08 -0.40 13.47
CA ALA A 164 6.97 0.78 14.33
C ALA A 164 5.69 1.56 14.04
#